data_AF-A0A938GR78-F1
#
_entry.id   AF-A0A938GR78-F1
#
_cell.length_a   1.000
_cell.length_b   1.000
_cell.length_c   1.000
_cell.angle_alpha   90.00
_cell.angle_beta   90.00
_cell.angle_gamma   90.00
#
_symmetry.space_group_name_H-M   'P 1'
#
loop_
_entity.id
_entity.type
_entity.pdbx_description
1 polymer ?
#
loop_
_entity_poly.entity_id
_entity_poly.type
_entity_poly.pdbx_seq_one_letter_code
_entity_poly.pdbx_strand_id
1 'polypeptide(L)'
;MTSHGEGFLVPGRFDHAPRTRLVFGPGVSVEVGSAVRAIGGKRALVVTDAGIVKAGHADVILSSLRSAGVEVAIFDRVKENPTTEVVDDCLGVARQQQTDFLVGLGGGSSMDTAKGCNFLLTNGGRMQ
;
A
#
# COMPACT_ATOMS: atom_id res chain seq x y z
N MET A 1 -26.80 -18.22 -47.94
CA MET A 1 -26.00 -18.84 -46.87
C MET A 1 -25.52 -17.72 -45.96
N THR A 2 -26.04 -17.75 -44.74
CA THR A 2 -25.63 -17.07 -43.49
C THR A 2 -25.19 -15.60 -43.53
N SER A 3 -26.10 -14.73 -43.09
CA SER A 3 -25.86 -13.38 -42.59
C SER A 3 -25.04 -13.42 -41.29
N HIS A 4 -23.87 -12.79 -41.27
CA HIS A 4 -23.15 -12.47 -40.05
C HIS A 4 -23.73 -11.20 -39.44
N GLY A 5 -24.60 -11.36 -38.45
CA GLY A 5 -25.02 -10.26 -37.58
C GLY A 5 -23.95 -10.05 -36.53
N GLU A 6 -23.20 -8.95 -36.65
CA GLU A 6 -22.30 -8.42 -35.62
C GLU A 6 -23.16 -8.02 -34.40
N GLY A 7 -23.35 -8.95 -33.48
CA GLY A 7 -24.05 -8.71 -32.22
C GLY A 7 -23.17 -7.86 -31.31
N PHE A 8 -23.47 -6.56 -31.23
CA PHE A 8 -22.87 -5.69 -30.23
C PHE A 8 -23.27 -6.19 -28.83
N LEU A 9 -22.31 -6.70 -28.07
CA LEU A 9 -22.52 -7.08 -26.67
C LEU A 9 -22.88 -5.83 -25.87
N VAL A 10 -24.17 -5.65 -25.56
CA VAL A 10 -24.58 -4.66 -24.58
C VAL A 10 -24.01 -5.12 -23.23
N PRO A 11 -23.16 -4.33 -22.55
CA PRO A 11 -22.66 -4.73 -21.25
C PRO A 11 -23.86 -4.94 -20.33
N GLY A 12 -23.94 -6.12 -19.70
CA GLY A 12 -24.96 -6.39 -18.70
C GLY A 12 -24.89 -5.38 -17.54
N ARG A 13 -25.96 -5.27 -16.76
CA ARG A 13 -25.99 -4.40 -15.57
C ARG A 13 -24.80 -4.76 -14.65
N PHE A 14 -23.99 -3.76 -14.32
CA PHE A 14 -22.99 -3.85 -13.27
C PHE A 14 -23.29 -2.81 -12.17
N ASP A 15 -22.89 -3.11 -10.94
CA ASP A 15 -22.96 -2.21 -9.79
C ASP A 15 -21.60 -2.22 -9.10
N HIS A 16 -21.02 -1.04 -8.85
CA HIS A 16 -19.70 -0.88 -8.25
C HIS A 16 -19.69 0.29 -7.26
N ALA A 17 -19.43 -0.02 -5.99
CA ALA A 17 -19.34 0.96 -4.91
C ALA A 17 -18.06 0.71 -4.08
N PRO A 18 -16.89 1.23 -4.52
CA PRO A 18 -15.63 0.96 -3.84
C PRO A 18 -15.58 1.72 -2.50
N ARG A 19 -15.22 1.02 -1.42
CA ARG A 19 -14.94 1.66 -0.13
C ARG A 19 -13.60 2.39 -0.11
N THR A 20 -12.67 1.97 -0.97
CA THR A 20 -11.34 2.56 -1.07
C THR A 20 -11.43 3.94 -1.70
N ARG A 21 -10.99 4.97 -0.97
CA ARG A 21 -10.80 6.32 -1.51
C ARG A 21 -9.62 6.33 -2.48
N LEU A 22 -9.86 6.72 -3.73
CA LEU A 22 -8.82 6.94 -4.74
C LEU A 22 -8.52 8.43 -4.86
N VAL A 23 -7.25 8.81 -4.72
CA VAL A 23 -6.76 10.17 -4.99
C VAL A 23 -5.69 10.05 -6.07
N PHE A 24 -5.86 10.79 -7.17
CA PHE A 24 -4.98 10.70 -8.34
C PHE A 24 -4.75 12.08 -8.93
N GLY A 25 -3.49 12.35 -9.30
CA GLY A 25 -3.08 13.58 -9.96
C GLY A 25 -1.63 13.93 -9.66
N PRO A 26 -1.02 14.86 -10.40
CA PRO A 26 0.32 15.35 -10.09
C PRO A 26 0.37 15.98 -8.69
N GLY A 27 1.38 15.62 -7.90
CA GLY A 27 1.65 16.25 -6.60
C GLY A 27 0.84 15.73 -5.41
N VAL A 28 -0.19 14.89 -5.60
CA VAL A 28 -1.07 14.44 -4.50
C VAL A 28 -0.36 13.57 -3.45
N SER A 29 0.84 13.06 -3.73
CA SER A 29 1.63 12.27 -2.77
C SER A 29 2.01 13.06 -1.50
N VAL A 30 2.01 14.39 -1.56
CA VAL A 30 2.25 15.24 -0.37
C VAL A 30 1.09 15.22 0.63
N GLU A 31 -0.08 14.71 0.23
CA GLU A 31 -1.28 14.60 1.08
C GLU A 31 -1.30 13.31 1.92
N VAL A 32 -0.34 12.39 1.73
CA VAL A 32 -0.36 11.09 2.43
C VAL A 32 -0.38 11.25 3.94
N GLY A 33 0.41 12.17 4.50
CA GLY A 33 0.44 12.43 5.94
C GLY A 33 -0.91 12.89 6.51
N SER A 34 -1.57 13.82 5.83
CA SER A 34 -2.90 14.30 6.26
C SER A 34 -3.96 13.21 6.11
N ALA A 35 -3.88 12.39 5.05
CA ALA A 35 -4.77 11.26 4.84
C ALA A 35 -4.62 10.19 5.95
N VAL A 36 -3.38 9.86 6.35
CA VAL A 36 -3.11 8.93 7.46
C VAL A 36 -3.64 9.47 8.79
N ARG A 37 -3.43 10.77 9.06
CA ARG A 37 -3.96 11.40 10.28
C ARG A 37 -5.47 11.43 10.32
N ALA A 38 -6.14 11.72 9.20
CA ALA A 38 -7.60 11.79 9.12
C ALA A 38 -8.29 10.47 9.50
N ILE A 39 -7.61 9.34 9.35
CA ILE A 39 -8.10 8.00 9.74
C ILE A 39 -7.49 7.48 11.04
N GLY A 40 -6.77 8.33 11.78
CA GLY A 40 -6.31 8.06 13.14
C GLY A 40 -4.93 7.41 13.28
N GLY A 41 -4.18 7.21 12.18
CA GLY A 41 -2.83 6.64 12.23
C GLY A 41 -1.84 7.54 12.98
N LYS A 42 -0.94 6.96 13.78
CA LYS A 42 0.04 7.70 14.60
C LYS A 42 1.47 7.22 14.41
N ARG A 43 1.67 5.93 14.15
CA ARG A 43 2.96 5.27 13.90
C ARG A 43 2.86 4.49 12.60
N ALA A 44 3.35 5.09 11.53
CA ALA A 44 3.30 4.52 10.20
C ALA A 44 4.57 3.73 9.86
N LEU A 45 4.42 2.55 9.27
CA LEU A 45 5.49 1.85 8.58
C LEU A 45 5.31 2.02 7.07
N VAL A 46 6.29 2.66 6.42
CA VAL A 46 6.37 2.74 4.96
C VAL A 46 7.03 1.46 4.44
N VAL A 47 6.29 0.69 3.64
CA VAL A 47 6.72 -0.59 3.05
C VAL A 47 7.02 -0.35 1.57
N THR A 48 8.27 -0.51 1.16
CA THR A 48 8.76 -0.15 -0.17
C THR A 48 9.94 -1.02 -0.60
N ASP A 49 10.37 -0.87 -1.85
CA ASP A 49 11.62 -1.43 -2.35
C ASP A 49 12.75 -0.36 -2.43
N ALA A 50 13.99 -0.85 -2.53
CA ALA A 50 15.18 -0.02 -2.62
C ALA A 50 15.26 0.84 -3.90
N GLY A 51 14.58 0.46 -4.98
CA GLY A 51 14.53 1.24 -6.23
C GLY A 51 13.75 2.54 -6.04
N ILE A 52 12.58 2.44 -5.39
CA ILE A 52 11.76 3.60 -5.02
C ILE A 52 12.49 4.54 -4.05
N VAL A 53 13.24 3.98 -3.09
CA VAL A 53 14.09 4.78 -2.19
C VAL A 53 15.18 5.51 -2.99
N LYS A 54 15.92 4.81 -3.85
CA LYS A 54 16.97 5.41 -4.69
C LYS A 54 16.45 6.48 -5.63
N ALA A 55 15.20 6.37 -6.08
CA ALA A 55 14.54 7.37 -6.91
C ALA A 55 14.10 8.63 -6.12
N GLY A 56 14.23 8.65 -4.79
CA GLY A 56 13.86 9.78 -3.93
C GLY A 56 12.35 9.90 -3.66
N HIS A 57 11.54 8.94 -4.14
CA HIS A 57 10.09 8.99 -3.93
C HIS A 57 9.70 8.72 -2.47
N ALA A 58 10.47 7.91 -1.74
CA ALA A 58 10.24 7.64 -0.33
C ALA A 58 10.34 8.92 0.52
N ASP A 59 11.26 9.84 0.20
CA ASP A 59 11.48 11.06 0.97
C ASP A 59 10.26 11.98 1.00
N VAL A 60 9.53 12.05 -0.12
CA VAL A 60 8.28 12.83 -0.21
C VAL A 60 7.24 12.30 0.79
N ILE A 61 7.09 10.98 0.85
CA ILE A 61 6.12 10.33 1.73
C ILE A 61 6.54 10.45 3.20
N LEU A 62 7.82 10.19 3.50
CA LEU A 62 8.37 10.32 4.85
C LEU A 62 8.23 11.76 5.36
N SER A 63 8.51 12.75 4.53
CA SER A 63 8.37 14.17 4.87
C SER A 63 6.90 14.54 5.13
N SER A 64 5.98 14.09 4.28
CA SER A 64 4.54 14.32 4.44
C SER A 64 4.02 13.74 5.76
N LEU A 65 4.39 12.49 6.09
CA LEU A 65 3.99 11.82 7.33
C LEU A 65 4.53 12.56 8.57
N ARG A 66 5.83 12.89 8.58
CA ARG A 66 6.46 13.62 9.68
C ARG A 66 5.84 15.00 9.88
N SER A 67 5.55 15.71 8.79
CA SER A 67 4.91 17.04 8.84
C SER A 67 3.49 16.99 9.40
N ALA A 68 2.78 15.87 9.21
CA ALA A 68 1.50 15.59 9.86
C ALA A 68 1.64 15.05 11.30
N GLY A 69 2.86 15.08 11.86
CA GLY A 69 3.19 14.61 13.20
C GLY A 69 3.15 13.08 13.35
N VAL A 70 3.08 12.30 12.27
CA VAL A 70 3.09 10.83 12.31
C VAL A 70 4.52 10.34 12.56
N GLU A 71 4.70 9.52 13.58
CA GLU A 71 5.96 8.79 13.79
C GLU A 71 6.13 7.80 12.64
N VAL A 72 7.32 7.75 12.03
CA VAL A 72 7.50 6.98 10.79
C VAL A 72 8.74 6.08 10.85
N ALA A 73 8.55 4.83 10.45
CA ALA A 73 9.60 3.87 10.16
C ALA A 73 9.52 3.43 8.69
N ILE A 74 10.59 2.82 8.19
CA ILE A 74 10.65 2.32 6.82
C ILE A 74 11.12 0.86 6.79
N PHE A 75 10.49 0.08 5.92
CA PHE A 75 10.94 -1.24 5.47
C PHE A 75 11.14 -1.16 3.96
N ASP A 76 12.39 -1.18 3.52
CA ASP A 76 12.82 -0.95 2.12
C ASP A 76 13.35 -2.20 1.42
N ARG A 77 13.09 -3.38 2.01
CA ARG A 77 13.62 -4.68 1.57
C ARG A 77 12.62 -5.48 0.73
N VAL A 78 11.55 -4.86 0.24
CA VAL A 78 10.60 -5.51 -0.69
C VAL A 78 11.34 -5.91 -1.97
N LYS A 79 11.01 -7.11 -2.47
CA LYS A 79 11.49 -7.64 -3.74
C LYS A 79 10.30 -7.93 -4.67
N GLU A 80 10.58 -7.98 -5.97
CA GLU A 80 9.60 -8.48 -6.95
C GLU A 80 9.15 -9.90 -6.56
N ASN A 81 7.84 -10.18 -6.70
CA ASN A 81 7.21 -11.42 -6.22
C ASN A 81 7.58 -11.73 -4.75
N PRO A 82 7.10 -10.93 -3.79
CA PRO A 82 7.53 -11.03 -2.40
C PRO A 82 7.19 -12.40 -1.83
N THR A 83 8.17 -12.99 -1.14
CA THR A 83 7.98 -14.28 -0.46
C THR A 83 7.39 -14.09 0.93
N THR A 84 6.95 -15.18 1.55
CA THR A 84 6.45 -15.18 2.92
C THR A 84 7.51 -14.70 3.91
N GLU A 85 8.80 -14.94 3.65
CA GLU A 85 9.90 -14.44 4.48
C GLU A 85 9.98 -12.91 4.47
N VAL A 86 9.74 -12.27 3.32
CA VAL A 86 9.73 -10.79 3.22
C VAL A 86 8.59 -10.20 4.05
N VAL A 87 7.44 -10.88 4.07
CA VAL A 87 6.30 -10.49 4.92
C VAL A 87 6.63 -10.67 6.40
N ASP A 88 7.27 -11.78 6.79
CA ASP A 88 7.70 -12.03 8.16
C ASP A 88 8.74 -11.00 8.65
N ASP A 89 9.70 -10.63 7.80
CA ASP A 89 10.68 -9.58 8.08
C ASP A 89 10.00 -8.21 8.25
N CYS A 90 9.05 -7.88 7.38
CA CYS A 90 8.26 -6.66 7.48
C CYS A 90 7.43 -6.62 8.78
N LEU A 91 6.83 -7.76 9.15
CA LEU A 91 6.08 -7.94 10.40
C LEU A 91 6.97 -7.73 11.63
N GLY A 92 8.21 -8.23 11.60
CA GLY A 92 9.19 -8.02 12.65
C GLY A 92 9.46 -6.53 12.90
N VAL A 93 9.69 -5.77 11.82
CA VAL A 93 9.86 -4.31 11.91
C VAL A 93 8.59 -3.64 12.41
N ALA A 94 7.42 -4.00 11.89
CA ALA A 94 6.17 -3.39 12.30
C ALA A 94 5.88 -3.55 13.81
N ARG A 95 6.15 -4.74 14.35
CA ARG A 95 6.03 -5.03 15.79
C ARG A 95 7.01 -4.23 16.63
N GLN A 96 8.28 -4.19 16.22
CA GLN A 96 9.32 -3.42 16.92
C GLN A 96 8.98 -1.93 16.99
N GLN A 97 8.42 -1.38 15.90
CA GLN A 97 8.05 0.02 15.79
C GLN A 97 6.63 0.32 16.32
N GLN A 98 5.95 -0.68 16.89
CA GLN A 98 4.58 -0.56 17.40
C GLN A 98 3.62 0.07 16.37
N THR A 99 3.78 -0.31 15.10
CA THR A 99 3.08 0.27 13.95
C THR A 99 1.57 0.16 14.13
N ASP A 100 0.86 1.26 13.88
CA ASP A 100 -0.61 1.29 13.84
C ASP A 100 -1.16 1.63 12.44
N PHE A 101 -0.29 1.94 11.48
CA PHE A 101 -0.67 2.22 10.11
C PHE A 101 0.38 1.75 9.10
N LEU A 102 -0.04 1.16 7.98
CA LEU A 102 0.87 0.71 6.92
C LEU A 102 0.69 1.56 5.66
N VAL A 103 1.81 2.03 5.11
CA VAL A 103 1.86 2.76 3.84
C VAL A 103 2.62 1.89 2.83
N GLY A 104 1.90 1.22 1.93
CA GLY A 104 2.53 0.56 0.79
C GLY A 104 2.93 1.59 -0.26
N LEU A 105 4.23 1.70 -0.55
CA LEU A 105 4.78 2.62 -1.53
C LEU A 105 5.52 1.83 -2.64
N GLY A 106 5.10 2.00 -3.88
CA GLY A 106 5.63 1.29 -5.04
C GLY A 106 4.56 0.50 -5.78
N GLY A 107 4.96 -0.58 -6.45
CA GLY A 107 4.06 -1.43 -7.22
C GLY A 107 3.32 -2.49 -6.39
N GLY A 108 2.79 -3.51 -7.07
CA GLY A 108 2.04 -4.61 -6.48
C GLY A 108 2.79 -5.32 -5.34
N SER A 109 4.08 -5.60 -5.52
CA SER A 109 4.92 -6.25 -4.51
C SER A 109 4.96 -5.51 -3.16
N SER A 110 5.14 -4.19 -3.16
CA SER A 110 5.16 -3.40 -1.92
C SER A 110 3.78 -3.37 -1.26
N MET A 111 2.73 -3.20 -2.06
CA MET A 111 1.35 -3.18 -1.56
C MET A 111 0.93 -4.55 -1.00
N ASP A 112 1.31 -5.65 -1.64
CA ASP A 112 0.96 -7.00 -1.20
C ASP A 112 1.76 -7.40 0.05
N THR A 113 3.03 -6.98 0.14
CA THR A 113 3.82 -7.13 1.37
C THR A 113 3.17 -6.36 2.52
N ALA A 114 2.75 -5.12 2.29
CA ALA A 114 2.04 -4.32 3.30
C ALA A 114 0.71 -4.98 3.73
N LYS A 115 -0.09 -5.50 2.79
CA LYS A 115 -1.33 -6.22 3.11
C LYS A 115 -1.07 -7.48 3.91
N GLY A 116 -0.06 -8.27 3.54
CA GLY A 116 0.31 -9.49 4.27
C GLY A 116 0.77 -9.19 5.69
N CYS A 117 1.63 -8.17 5.84
CA CYS A 117 2.05 -7.66 7.15
C CYS A 117 0.85 -7.22 7.99
N ASN A 118 -0.06 -6.42 7.42
CA ASN A 118 -1.27 -5.96 8.10
C ASN A 118 -2.15 -7.13 8.57
N PHE A 119 -2.33 -8.14 7.71
CA PHE A 119 -3.12 -9.33 8.03
C PHE A 119 -2.53 -10.05 9.25
N LEU A 120 -1.22 -10.31 9.26
CA LEU A 120 -0.56 -11.00 10.37
C LEU A 120 -0.47 -10.15 11.65
N LEU A 121 -0.32 -8.82 11.53
CA LEU A 121 -0.36 -7.90 12.67
C LEU A 121 -1.70 -7.95 13.40
N THR A 122 -2.80 -8.04 12.65
CA THR A 122 -4.15 -7.94 13.19
C THR A 122 -4.79 -9.28 13.54
N ASN A 123 -4.43 -10.36 12.84
CA ASN A 123 -5.04 -11.68 13.01
C ASN A 123 -4.07 -12.73 13.60
N GLY A 124 -2.77 -12.44 13.67
CA GLY A 124 -1.75 -13.41 14.06
C GLY A 124 -1.49 -14.49 13.02
N GLY A 125 -0.85 -15.58 13.43
CA GLY A 125 -0.51 -16.71 12.55
C GLY A 125 0.79 -16.53 11.76
N ARG A 126 0.89 -17.27 10.64
CA ARG A 126 2.02 -17.26 9.70
C ARG A 126 1.50 -17.39 8.27
N MET A 127 2.12 -16.69 7.33
CA MET A 127 1.82 -16.81 5.90
C MET A 127 2.54 -18.03 5.30
N GLN A 128 1.87 -18.80 4.43
CA GLN A 128 2.36 -20.03 3.80
C GLN A 128 2.14 -20.00 2.29
#